data_AF-A0A1B9JRT7-F1
#
_entry.id   AF-A0A1B9JRT7-F1
#
_cell.length_a   1.000
_cell.length_b   1.000
_cell.length_c   1.000
_cell.angle_alpha   90.00
_cell.angle_beta   90.00
_cell.angle_gamma   90.00
#
_symmetry.space_group_name_H-M   'P 1'
#
loop_
_entity.id
_entity.type
_entity.pdbx_description
1 polymer ?
#
loop_
_entity_poly.entity_id
_entity_poly.type
_entity_poly.pdbx_seq_one_letter_code
_entity_poly.pdbx_strand_id
1 'polypeptide(L)'
;MEGKVQEDLGIWPPNNGAYGPVEKVTLKPDDFVDRYGTPKGTFISPEGVLFEERALPSSSLNAPYNVYEILKPIEDVSKAKALPWFGQPGQGTQYKLSKPVQWYLDNGYLKEVTR
;
A
#
# COMPACT_ATOMS: atom_id res chain seq x y z
N MET A 1 18.70 16.78 3.95
CA MET A 1 18.76 15.50 3.20
C MET A 1 17.57 15.45 2.26
N GLU A 2 17.71 14.86 1.08
CA GLU A 2 16.72 14.89 -0.01
C GLU A 2 15.31 14.44 0.41
N GLY A 3 15.20 13.38 1.20
CA GLY A 3 13.92 12.86 1.69
C GLY A 3 13.08 13.88 2.46
N LYS A 4 13.71 14.69 3.33
CA LYS A 4 13.02 15.76 4.08
C LYS A 4 12.47 16.84 3.14
N VAL A 5 13.19 17.15 2.06
CA VAL A 5 12.72 18.14 1.07
C VAL A 5 11.50 17.59 0.31
N GLN A 6 11.52 16.30 -0.05
CA GLN A 6 10.36 15.65 -0.66
C GLN A 6 9.14 15.67 0.26
N GLU A 7 9.31 15.38 1.55
CA GLU A 7 8.24 15.46 2.56
C GLU A 7 7.72 16.88 2.74
N ASP A 8 8.61 17.86 3.01
CA ASP A 8 8.25 19.27 3.26
C ASP A 8 7.47 19.88 2.08
N LEU A 9 7.77 19.45 0.85
CA LEU A 9 7.13 19.93 -0.38
C LEU A 9 5.98 19.05 -0.86
N GLY A 10 5.68 17.94 -0.18
CA GLY A 10 4.62 17.01 -0.57
C GLY A 10 4.83 16.37 -1.95
N ILE A 11 6.10 16.19 -2.36
CA ILE A 11 6.44 15.64 -3.67
C ILE A 11 6.36 14.12 -3.59
N TRP A 12 5.32 13.56 -4.20
CA TRP A 12 5.17 12.10 -4.33
C TRP A 12 6.02 11.55 -5.48
N PRO A 13 6.49 10.30 -5.39
CA PRO A 13 7.28 9.69 -6.44
C PRO A 13 6.48 9.54 -7.75
N PRO A 14 7.14 9.59 -8.92
CA PRO A 14 6.50 9.31 -10.19
C PRO A 14 6.05 7.84 -10.26
N ASN A 15 5.34 7.48 -11.34
CA ASN A 15 4.93 6.09 -11.62
C ASN A 15 4.20 5.43 -10.44
N ASN A 16 3.42 6.19 -9.67
CA ASN A 16 2.75 5.69 -8.47
C ASN A 16 3.71 5.05 -7.44
N GLY A 17 4.96 5.50 -7.40
CA GLY A 17 5.98 4.95 -6.52
C GLY A 17 6.51 3.57 -6.92
N ALA A 18 6.26 3.08 -8.13
CA ALA A 18 6.76 1.77 -8.57
C ALA A 18 8.26 1.80 -8.95
N TYR A 19 9.05 0.91 -8.34
CA TYR A 19 10.43 0.62 -8.70
C TYR A 19 10.48 -0.37 -9.86
N GLY A 20 10.44 0.16 -11.08
CA GLY A 20 10.46 -0.64 -12.31
C GLY A 20 9.06 -0.97 -12.86
N PRO A 21 8.92 -2.06 -13.63
CA PRO A 21 7.67 -2.41 -14.28
C PRO A 21 6.58 -2.77 -13.27
N VAL A 22 5.33 -2.47 -13.63
CA VAL A 22 4.15 -2.84 -12.86
C VAL A 22 3.58 -4.13 -13.42
N GLU A 23 3.44 -5.13 -12.56
CA GLU A 23 2.81 -6.41 -12.90
C GLU A 23 1.31 -6.36 -12.59
N LYS A 24 0.53 -7.16 -13.31
CA LYS A 24 -0.88 -7.42 -12.98
C LYS A 24 -0.99 -8.77 -12.30
N VAL A 25 -1.61 -8.80 -11.13
CA VAL A 25 -1.77 -10.01 -10.32
C VAL A 25 -3.20 -10.14 -9.81
N THR A 26 -3.54 -11.36 -9.38
CA THR A 26 -4.74 -11.64 -8.59
C THR A 26 -4.32 -11.91 -7.16
N LEU A 27 -4.87 -11.15 -6.21
CA LEU A 27 -4.71 -11.44 -4.78
C LEU A 27 -5.69 -12.56 -4.40
N LYS A 28 -5.22 -13.56 -3.65
CA LYS A 28 -5.99 -14.78 -3.39
C LYS A 28 -6.69 -14.70 -2.04
N PRO A 29 -7.81 -15.44 -1.85
CA PRO A 29 -8.39 -15.64 -0.54
C PRO A 29 -7.37 -16.18 0.47
N ASP A 30 -7.61 -15.88 1.75
CA ASP A 30 -6.81 -16.27 2.91
C ASP A 30 -5.43 -15.57 3.02
N ASP A 31 -5.05 -14.75 2.04
CA ASP A 31 -3.91 -13.83 2.16
C ASP A 31 -4.27 -12.60 3.02
N PHE A 32 -3.28 -12.09 3.74
CA PHE A 32 -3.41 -10.88 4.57
C PHE A 32 -2.66 -9.70 3.97
N VAL A 33 -3.30 -8.53 4.04
CA VAL A 33 -2.79 -7.26 3.52
C VAL A 33 -3.03 -6.15 4.54
N ASP A 34 -2.20 -5.12 4.55
CA ASP A 34 -2.30 -4.03 5.50
C ASP A 34 -2.18 -2.65 4.83
N ARG A 35 -2.52 -1.61 5.60
CA ARG A 35 -2.42 -0.22 5.16
C ARG A 35 -2.21 0.73 6.33
N TYR A 36 -1.25 1.63 6.16
CA TYR A 36 -1.23 2.93 6.84
C TYR A 36 -2.12 3.93 6.07
N GLY A 37 -3.17 4.41 6.71
CA GLY A 37 -4.16 5.31 6.12
C GLY A 37 -5.59 4.78 6.17
N THR A 38 -6.54 5.69 5.95
CA THR A 38 -7.97 5.33 5.93
C THR A 38 -8.33 4.41 4.75
N PRO A 39 -9.45 3.66 4.83
CA PRO A 39 -9.95 2.83 3.73
C PRO A 39 -10.33 3.59 2.44
N LYS A 40 -10.29 4.92 2.43
CA LYS A 40 -10.54 5.74 1.23
C LYS A 40 -9.40 5.64 0.20
N GLY A 41 -8.24 5.13 0.59
CA GLY A 41 -7.10 4.93 -0.32
C GLY A 41 -7.17 3.62 -1.11
N THR A 42 -6.28 3.49 -2.10
CA THR A 42 -6.24 2.34 -3.03
C THR A 42 -4.97 1.50 -2.91
N PHE A 43 -4.02 1.88 -2.05
CA PHE A 43 -2.76 1.16 -1.88
C PHE A 43 -2.81 0.28 -0.63
N ILE A 44 -2.32 -0.94 -0.75
CA ILE A 44 -2.13 -1.88 0.36
C ILE A 44 -0.80 -2.59 0.15
N SER A 45 -0.27 -3.24 1.19
CA SER A 45 0.89 -4.12 1.08
C SER A 45 0.54 -5.50 1.64
N PRO A 46 1.31 -6.55 1.31
CA PRO A 46 1.28 -7.77 2.13
C PRO A 46 1.46 -7.41 3.61
N GLU A 47 0.72 -8.10 4.49
CA GLU A 47 0.88 -7.92 5.94
C GLU A 47 2.35 -8.11 6.34
N GLY A 48 2.89 -7.17 7.12
CA GLY A 48 4.24 -7.28 7.68
C GLY A 48 5.38 -6.66 6.86
N VAL A 49 5.09 -6.03 5.71
CA VAL A 49 6.08 -5.16 5.03
C VAL A 49 6.46 -4.00 5.98
N LEU A 50 7.75 -3.77 6.21
CA LEU A 50 8.20 -2.76 7.17
C LEU A 50 7.83 -1.34 6.70
N PHE A 51 7.72 -0.38 7.61
CA PHE A 51 7.31 0.99 7.26
C PHE A 51 8.30 1.65 6.28
N GLU A 52 9.60 1.47 6.53
CA GLU A 52 10.71 1.98 5.73
C GLU A 52 10.71 1.37 4.32
N GLU A 53 10.23 0.12 4.19
CA GLU A 53 10.14 -0.56 2.91
C GLU A 53 8.98 -0.05 2.04
N ARG A 54 8.04 0.70 2.62
CA ARG A 54 6.88 1.28 1.91
C ARG A 54 7.17 2.64 1.28
N ALA A 55 8.30 3.25 1.63
CA ALA A 55 8.68 4.59 1.18
C ALA A 55 7.55 5.63 1.32
N LEU A 56 6.92 5.63 2.49
CA LEU A 56 5.86 6.58 2.85
C LEU A 56 6.44 7.78 3.61
N PRO A 57 5.79 8.96 3.56
CA PRO A 57 6.23 10.09 4.36
C PRO A 57 6.00 9.77 5.84
N SER A 58 6.90 10.26 6.70
CA SER A 58 6.93 10.05 8.14
C SER A 58 5.57 10.30 8.83
N SER A 59 4.80 11.29 8.37
CA SER A 59 3.46 11.60 8.86
C SER A 59 2.46 10.44 8.73
N SER A 60 2.72 9.46 7.86
CA SER A 60 1.85 8.30 7.66
C SER A 60 1.82 7.36 8.87
N LEU A 61 2.83 7.41 9.75
CA LEU A 61 2.81 6.70 11.03
C LEU A 61 1.69 7.18 11.97
N ASN A 62 1.21 8.42 11.78
CA ASN A 62 0.09 8.97 12.56
C ASN A 62 -1.28 8.57 11.98
N ALA A 63 -1.31 7.93 10.81
CA ALA A 63 -2.53 7.47 10.20
C ALA A 63 -2.96 6.11 10.77
N PRO A 64 -4.26 5.74 10.70
CA PRO A 64 -4.72 4.44 11.14
C PRO A 64 -3.95 3.31 10.44
N TYR A 65 -3.50 2.32 11.21
CA TYR A 65 -2.94 1.07 10.68
C TYR A 65 -4.03 0.00 10.75
N ASN A 66 -4.35 -0.61 9.60
CA ASN A 66 -5.41 -1.60 9.50
C ASN A 66 -4.89 -2.82 8.75
N VAL A 67 -5.29 -4.01 9.20
CA VAL A 67 -5.01 -5.29 8.54
C VAL A 67 -6.32 -5.86 8.01
N TYR A 68 -6.26 -6.44 6.82
CA TYR A 68 -7.39 -7.03 6.12
C TYR A 68 -7.07 -8.44 5.66
N GLU A 69 -8.04 -9.33 5.83
CA GLU A 69 -8.07 -10.66 5.22
C GLU A 69 -8.78 -10.56 3.86
N ILE A 70 -8.22 -11.22 2.84
CA ILE A 70 -8.86 -11.35 1.54
C ILE A 70 -9.84 -12.52 1.58
N LEU A 71 -11.11 -12.25 1.30
CA LEU A 71 -12.19 -13.26 1.32
C LEU A 71 -12.56 -13.78 -0.08
N LYS A 72 -12.24 -13.00 -1.12
CA LYS A 72 -12.53 -13.33 -2.53
C LYS A 72 -11.35 -12.90 -3.40
N PRO A 73 -11.08 -13.59 -4.52
CA PRO A 73 -10.03 -13.16 -5.44
C PRO A 73 -10.21 -11.69 -5.87
N ILE A 74 -9.14 -10.91 -5.79
CA ILE A 74 -9.11 -9.53 -6.29
C ILE A 74 -8.22 -9.49 -7.54
N GLU A 75 -8.87 -9.38 -8.69
CA GLU A 75 -8.21 -9.39 -10.00
C GLU A 75 -7.71 -8.01 -10.42
N ASP A 76 -6.85 -7.98 -11.45
CA ASP A 76 -6.29 -6.76 -12.07
C ASP A 76 -5.58 -5.81 -11.09
N VAL A 77 -5.01 -6.36 -10.02
CA VAL A 77 -4.24 -5.60 -9.03
C VAL A 77 -2.86 -5.28 -9.60
N SER A 78 -2.49 -4.01 -9.57
CA SER A 78 -1.15 -3.57 -9.93
C SER A 78 -0.17 -3.89 -8.79
N LYS A 79 0.87 -4.67 -9.07
CA LYS A 79 1.93 -5.03 -8.13
C LYS A 79 3.26 -4.40 -8.57
N ALA A 80 3.97 -3.82 -7.62
CA ALA A 80 5.33 -3.33 -7.84
C ALA A 80 6.14 -3.36 -6.54
N LYS A 81 7.44 -3.13 -6.65
CA LYS A 81 8.27 -2.72 -5.51
C LYS A 81 8.14 -1.22 -5.28
N ALA A 82 8.24 -0.75 -4.04
CA ALA A 82 8.25 0.68 -3.73
C ALA A 82 9.59 1.31 -4.14
N LEU A 83 9.54 2.41 -4.88
CA LEU A 83 10.68 3.25 -5.22
C LEU A 83 11.23 3.89 -3.93
N PRO A 84 12.55 3.87 -3.67
CA PRO A 84 13.14 4.61 -2.56
C PRO A 84 12.71 6.09 -2.64
N TRP A 85 12.09 6.60 -1.57
CA TRP A 85 11.50 7.93 -1.53
C TRP A 85 11.30 8.40 -0.09
N PHE A 86 11.11 9.70 0.13
CA PHE A 86 10.97 10.32 1.46
C PHE A 86 12.13 9.98 2.42
N GLY A 87 13.32 9.69 1.86
CA GLY A 87 14.50 9.30 2.65
C GLY A 87 14.45 7.86 3.17
N GLN A 88 13.47 7.07 2.71
CA GLN A 88 13.29 5.67 3.06
C GLN A 88 13.83 4.75 1.94
N PRO A 89 14.32 3.55 2.29
CA PRO A 89 14.91 2.60 1.33
C PRO A 89 13.90 1.99 0.35
N GLY A 90 12.60 1.92 0.68
CA GLY A 90 11.60 1.31 -0.20
C GLY A 90 11.83 -0.19 -0.42
N GLN A 91 11.58 -0.68 -1.62
CA GLN A 91 11.72 -2.09 -2.06
C GLN A 91 10.73 -3.09 -1.45
N GLY A 92 9.85 -2.64 -0.55
CA GLY A 92 8.68 -3.39 -0.10
C GLY A 92 7.69 -3.61 -1.24
N THR A 93 6.91 -4.69 -1.16
CA THR A 93 5.84 -4.94 -2.14
C THR A 93 4.66 -4.01 -1.87
N GLN A 94 4.17 -3.37 -2.94
CA GLN A 94 2.94 -2.60 -2.91
C GLN A 94 1.94 -3.14 -3.93
N TYR A 95 0.67 -3.06 -3.57
CA TYR A 95 -0.47 -3.32 -4.43
C TYR A 95 -1.27 -2.05 -4.60
N LYS A 96 -1.66 -1.74 -5.83
CA LYS A 96 -2.65 -0.70 -6.15
C LYS A 96 -3.91 -1.35 -6.69
N LEU A 97 -4.98 -1.22 -5.91
CA LEU A 97 -6.32 -1.69 -6.24
C LEU A 97 -7.00 -0.75 -7.24
N SER A 98 -7.98 -1.26 -8.00
CA SER A 98 -8.76 -0.48 -8.96
C SER A 98 -9.84 0.39 -8.30
N LYS A 99 -10.24 0.05 -7.06
CA LYS A 99 -11.18 0.80 -6.21
C LYS A 99 -10.56 1.12 -4.84
N PRO A 100 -11.13 2.05 -4.06
CA PRO A 100 -10.74 2.24 -2.66
C PRO A 100 -10.93 0.97 -1.84
N VAL A 101 -10.11 0.77 -0.80
CA VAL A 101 -10.24 -0.36 0.15
C VAL A 101 -11.66 -0.46 0.70
N GLN A 102 -12.30 0.69 0.99
CA GLN A 102 -13.69 0.74 1.45
C GLN A 102 -14.67 0.00 0.53
N TRP A 103 -14.50 0.11 -0.79
CA TRP A 103 -15.36 -0.58 -1.74
C TRP A 103 -15.24 -2.10 -1.58
N TYR A 104 -14.03 -2.62 -1.35
CA TYR A 104 -13.81 -4.06 -1.16
C TYR A 104 -14.33 -4.56 0.19
N LEU A 105 -14.32 -3.72 1.23
CA LEU A 105 -15.00 -3.99 2.50
C LEU A 105 -16.51 -4.08 2.30
N ASP A 106 -17.11 -3.07 1.67
CA ASP A 106 -18.57 -2.97 1.47
C ASP A 106 -19.11 -4.10 0.58
N ASN A 107 -18.28 -4.65 -0.32
CA ASN A 107 -18.65 -5.72 -1.24
C ASN A 107 -18.17 -7.13 -0.80
N GLY A 108 -17.62 -7.24 0.42
CA GLY A 108 -17.23 -8.51 1.02
C GLY A 108 -16.07 -9.23 0.30
N TYR A 109 -15.14 -8.46 -0.27
CA TYR A 109 -13.86 -8.97 -0.77
C TYR A 109 -12.77 -8.90 0.28
N LEU A 110 -12.85 -7.90 1.17
CA LEU A 110 -11.95 -7.73 2.30
C LEU A 110 -12.75 -7.75 3.59
N LYS A 111 -12.10 -8.15 4.67
CA LYS A 111 -12.58 -8.01 6.05
C LYS A 111 -11.45 -7.50 6.93
N GLU A 112 -11.75 -6.50 7.74
CA GLU A 112 -10.80 -6.00 8.73
C GLU A 112 -10.59 -7.05 9.85
N VAL A 113 -9.34 -7.26 10.25
CA VAL A 113 -8.96 -8.19 11.30
C VAL A 113 -8.16 -7.49 12.40
N THR A 114 -8.42 -7.85 13.65
CA THR A 114 -7.64 -7.37 14.79
C THR A 114 -6.33 -8.16 14.89
N ARG A 115 -5.21 -7.45 15.03
CA ARG A 115 -3.85 -7.99 15.22
C ARG A 115 -3.18 -7.32 16.41
#